data_AF-A0A7S3MVC0-F1
#
_entry.id   AF-A0A7S3MVC0-F1
#
_cell.length_a   1.000
_cell.length_b   1.000
_cell.length_c   1.000
_cell.angle_alpha   90.00
_cell.angle_beta   90.00
_cell.angle_gamma   90.00
#
_symmetry.space_group_name_H-M   'P 1'
#
loop_
_entity.id
_entity.type
_entity.pdbx_description
1 polymer ?
#
loop_
_entity_poly.entity_id
_entity_poly.type
_entity_poly.pdbx_seq_one_letter_code
_entity_poly.pdbx_strand_id
1 'polypeptide(L)'
;VDYVIKTLKTSKLASQKTLIILSSVMTWVNTPPKLQKEGEEEVEGEGEGEAEEEEEPEEADPEENPEGEEDGEEKPKKPKILFFKETDHHLRVPHERFHKHKNLETLALSAPKTQPMLKVHILCTGIRYGNGEGVFYDHFKNAWMQKPSQLPILSTGKNLIPTIHVRDLSGITKKLVNENIDKSYIFAIDRTKQPTQKRLVQSISAGIGTGQVKHFEPDDISDSIIWKDFLRINLKMKTSDVFKDKEPVEGEEEEEGENSKLKFPWHCEKGIVENALQLNEEFNEARNLKPMKVFITGPPASGKTHFSEVIATNYNIPRVHVKES
;
A
#
# COMPACT_ATOMS: atom_id res chain seq x y z
N VAL A 1 15.68 -7.15 19.16
CA VAL A 1 16.17 -5.97 18.41
C VAL A 1 16.86 -4.95 19.31
N ASP A 2 16.25 -4.50 20.43
CA ASP A 2 16.86 -3.52 21.37
C ASP A 2 18.32 -3.81 21.73
N TYR A 3 18.63 -5.06 22.09
CA TYR A 3 19.99 -5.48 22.43
C TYR A 3 20.97 -5.23 21.28
N VAL A 4 20.59 -5.55 20.03
CA VAL A 4 21.44 -5.35 18.84
C VAL A 4 21.71 -3.87 18.62
N ILE A 5 20.70 -3.00 18.74
CA ILE A 5 20.89 -1.55 18.59
C ILE A 5 21.80 -1.01 19.70
N LYS A 6 21.60 -1.44 20.96
CA LYS A 6 22.45 -1.05 22.09
C LYS A 6 23.90 -1.51 21.92
N THR A 7 24.12 -2.74 21.45
CA THR A 7 25.45 -3.28 21.16
C THR A 7 26.12 -2.53 20.00
N LEU A 8 25.43 -2.29 18.89
CA LEU A 8 25.96 -1.49 17.77
C LEU A 8 26.30 -0.06 18.20
N LYS A 9 25.51 0.54 19.09
CA LYS A 9 25.70 1.89 19.63
C LYS A 9 26.92 2.01 20.58
N THR A 10 27.35 0.92 21.24
CA THR A 10 28.43 0.92 22.25
C THR A 10 29.70 0.18 21.83
N SER A 11 29.63 -0.69 20.83
CA SER A 11 30.79 -1.42 20.29
C SER A 11 31.70 -0.49 19.49
N LYS A 12 33.01 -0.73 19.52
CA LYS A 12 33.96 -0.11 18.58
C LYS A 12 33.81 -0.77 17.20
N LEU A 13 33.36 -0.01 16.20
CA LEU A 13 33.23 -0.48 14.82
C LEU A 13 34.56 -0.26 14.06
N ALA A 14 35.07 -1.31 13.42
CA ALA A 14 36.30 -1.25 12.62
C ALA A 14 36.09 -0.77 11.17
N SER A 15 34.84 -0.73 10.71
CA SER A 15 34.43 -0.20 9.40
C SER A 15 33.09 0.51 9.56
N GLN A 16 32.69 1.32 8.58
CA GLN A 16 31.31 1.80 8.52
C GLN A 16 30.34 0.61 8.46
N LYS A 17 29.17 0.75 9.08
CA LYS A 17 28.06 -0.22 9.07
C LYS A 17 26.75 0.52 8.81
N THR A 18 25.87 -0.10 8.04
CA THR A 18 24.52 0.41 7.78
C THR A 18 23.49 -0.47 8.50
N LEU A 19 22.67 0.14 9.35
CA LEU A 19 21.54 -0.49 10.01
C LEU A 19 20.25 -0.03 9.32
N ILE A 20 19.59 -0.96 8.64
CA ILE A 20 18.29 -0.74 8.02
C ILE A 20 17.20 -1.34 8.92
N ILE A 21 16.22 -0.54 9.31
CA ILE A 21 15.05 -0.99 10.08
C ILE A 21 13.80 -0.84 9.21
N LEU A 22 13.15 -1.96 8.94
CA LEU A 22 11.81 -2.00 8.35
C LEU A 22 10.78 -1.66 9.44
N SER A 23 10.21 -0.47 9.37
CA SER A 23 9.12 0.02 10.22
C SER A 23 7.77 -0.15 9.52
N SER A 24 6.68 -0.10 10.29
CA SER A 24 5.32 -0.11 9.76
C SER A 24 4.71 1.30 9.83
N VAL A 25 3.94 1.66 8.81
CA VAL A 25 3.02 2.81 8.81
C VAL A 25 2.08 2.86 10.03
N MET A 26 1.84 1.73 10.72
CA MET A 26 1.13 1.71 12.02
C MET A 26 1.85 2.48 13.14
N THR A 27 3.09 2.94 12.94
CA THR A 27 3.75 3.90 13.83
C THR A 27 3.27 5.35 13.66
N TRP A 28 2.43 5.61 12.65
CA TRP A 28 1.81 6.89 12.35
C TRP A 28 0.28 6.90 12.44
N VAL A 29 -0.40 5.75 12.55
CA VAL A 29 -1.86 5.66 12.32
C VAL A 29 -2.72 6.57 13.21
N ASN A 30 -2.27 6.94 14.40
CA ASN A 30 -2.99 7.81 15.33
C ASN A 30 -2.54 9.29 15.22
N THR A 31 -1.70 9.64 14.24
CA THR A 31 -1.19 11.01 14.05
C THR A 31 -2.30 11.89 13.50
N PRO A 32 -2.64 13.02 14.14
CA PRO A 32 -3.65 13.94 13.61
C PRO A 32 -3.27 14.44 12.21
N PRO A 33 -4.24 14.61 11.28
CA PRO A 33 -3.97 15.15 9.95
C PRO A 33 -3.26 16.50 9.99
N LYS A 34 -2.28 16.69 9.10
CA LYS A 34 -1.56 17.96 8.96
C LYS A 34 -2.44 18.93 8.18
N LEU A 35 -2.94 19.97 8.86
CA LEU A 35 -3.73 21.02 8.23
C LEU A 35 -2.83 22.17 7.77
N GLN A 36 -3.11 22.74 6.61
CA GLN A 36 -2.52 24.01 6.18
C GLN A 36 -3.01 25.14 7.11
N LYS A 37 -2.09 25.99 7.58
CA LYS A 37 -2.48 27.21 8.29
C LYS A 37 -2.82 28.30 7.27
N GLU A 38 -3.79 29.15 7.61
CA GLU A 38 -4.11 30.32 6.81
C GLU A 38 -2.86 31.22 6.66
N GLY A 39 -2.43 31.44 5.41
CA GLY A 39 -1.27 32.26 5.07
C GLY A 39 0.09 31.53 4.95
N GLU A 40 0.17 30.22 5.16
CA GLU A 40 1.37 29.44 4.80
C GLU A 40 1.27 28.97 3.33
N GLU A 41 2.06 29.57 2.43
CA GLU A 41 2.28 29.05 1.07
C GLU A 41 2.92 27.64 1.16
N GLU A 42 2.52 26.74 0.27
CA GLU A 42 3.12 25.41 0.23
C GLU A 42 4.59 25.51 -0.22
N VAL A 43 5.53 25.31 0.70
CA VAL A 43 6.89 24.93 0.30
C VAL A 43 6.77 23.52 -0.30
N GLU A 44 6.65 23.50 -1.63
CA GLU A 44 6.76 22.31 -2.46
C GLU A 44 7.92 21.45 -1.94
N GLY A 45 7.66 20.16 -1.72
CA GLY A 45 8.74 19.25 -1.34
C GLY A 45 9.68 19.11 -2.52
N GLU A 46 10.99 19.17 -2.29
CA GLU A 46 12.07 18.97 -3.28
C GLU A 46 11.80 17.71 -4.13
N GLY A 47 11.16 17.93 -5.26
CA GLY A 47 10.21 16.97 -5.82
C GLY A 47 9.83 17.29 -7.27
N GLU A 48 10.60 18.17 -7.90
CA GLU A 48 10.60 18.33 -9.36
C GLU A 48 10.77 16.94 -10.01
N GLY A 49 9.94 16.67 -11.04
CA GLY A 49 10.02 15.45 -11.84
C GLY A 49 8.70 14.70 -12.09
N GLU A 50 7.59 15.04 -11.44
CA GLU A 50 6.25 14.56 -11.82
C GLU A 50 5.30 15.75 -11.89
N ALA A 51 4.50 15.84 -12.96
CA ALA A 51 3.64 16.98 -13.24
C ALA A 51 2.67 17.25 -12.09
N GLU A 52 2.28 18.52 -11.95
CA GLU A 52 1.09 18.90 -11.19
C GLU A 52 -0.15 18.24 -11.85
N GLU A 53 -0.45 17.00 -11.46
CA GLU A 53 -1.79 16.50 -11.61
C GLU A 53 -2.68 17.35 -10.70
N GLU A 54 -3.48 18.22 -11.32
CA GLU A 54 -4.52 19.00 -10.66
C GLU A 54 -5.25 18.11 -9.64
N GLU A 55 -5.47 18.62 -8.42
CA GLU A 55 -6.33 17.93 -7.45
C GLU A 55 -7.75 17.90 -8.05
N GLU A 56 -8.06 16.85 -8.82
CA GLU A 56 -9.42 16.53 -9.26
C GLU A 56 -10.32 16.65 -8.03
N PRO A 57 -11.39 17.46 -8.10
CA PRO A 57 -12.26 17.68 -6.95
C PRO A 57 -12.76 16.33 -6.43
N GLU A 58 -12.85 16.18 -5.11
CA GLU A 58 -13.48 14.99 -4.50
C GLU A 58 -14.81 14.75 -5.24
N GLU A 59 -14.95 13.62 -5.93
CA GLU A 59 -16.19 13.32 -6.66
C GLU A 59 -17.34 13.42 -5.66
N ALA A 60 -18.22 14.41 -5.90
CA ALA A 60 -19.40 14.61 -5.09
C ALA A 60 -20.24 13.33 -5.15
N ASP A 61 -20.62 12.82 -3.99
CA ASP A 61 -21.39 11.57 -3.92
C ASP A 61 -22.74 11.81 -4.61
N PRO A 62 -23.10 11.04 -5.66
CA PRO A 62 -24.38 11.23 -6.36
C PRO A 62 -25.61 10.85 -5.51
N GLU A 63 -25.41 10.45 -4.25
CA GLU A 63 -26.45 10.25 -3.24
C GLU A 63 -26.72 11.49 -2.36
N GLU A 64 -25.95 12.59 -2.48
CA GLU A 64 -26.35 13.89 -1.90
C GLU A 64 -27.43 14.55 -2.75
N ASN A 65 -28.69 14.27 -2.40
CA ASN A 65 -29.89 14.83 -3.00
C ASN A 65 -29.88 16.38 -2.97
N PRO A 66 -29.94 17.09 -4.12
CA PRO A 66 -29.84 18.54 -4.16
C PRO A 66 -31.19 19.20 -3.84
N GLU A 67 -31.52 19.30 -2.56
CA GLU A 67 -32.66 20.08 -2.07
C GLU A 67 -32.21 21.40 -1.43
N GLY A 68 -32.60 22.52 -2.06
CA GLY A 68 -32.58 23.87 -1.45
C GLY A 68 -31.46 24.80 -1.90
N GLU A 69 -31.66 25.50 -3.02
CA GLU A 69 -31.10 26.85 -3.17
C GLU A 69 -31.96 27.83 -2.34
N GLU A 70 -31.40 28.36 -1.24
CA GLU A 70 -31.67 29.69 -0.66
C GLU A 70 -31.01 29.78 0.74
N ASP A 71 -29.72 30.13 0.81
CA ASP A 71 -29.25 31.32 1.56
C ASP A 71 -27.74 31.58 1.39
N GLY A 72 -27.36 32.86 1.45
CA GLY A 72 -26.01 33.34 1.13
C GLY A 72 -25.00 33.29 2.29
N GLU A 73 -24.77 32.12 2.90
CA GLU A 73 -23.66 31.94 3.84
C GLU A 73 -22.40 31.40 3.14
N GLU A 74 -21.29 32.14 3.21
CA GLU A 74 -19.96 31.62 2.83
C GLU A 74 -19.59 30.47 3.76
N LYS A 75 -19.87 29.23 3.34
CA LYS A 75 -19.42 28.02 4.04
C LYS A 75 -17.89 28.10 4.20
N PRO A 76 -17.35 28.06 5.44
CA PRO A 76 -15.93 28.25 5.66
C PRO A 76 -15.13 27.21 4.88
N LYS A 77 -14.12 27.66 4.13
CA LYS A 77 -13.27 26.77 3.32
C LYS A 77 -12.66 25.72 4.23
N LYS A 78 -12.99 24.44 3.97
CA LYS A 78 -12.46 23.31 4.74
C LYS A 78 -10.92 23.37 4.70
N PRO A 79 -10.21 23.26 5.84
CA PRO A 79 -8.77 23.40 5.86
C PRO A 79 -8.10 22.28 5.04
N LYS A 80 -7.22 22.67 4.11
CA LYS A 80 -6.54 21.73 3.20
C LYS A 80 -5.67 20.76 4.00
N ILE A 81 -5.82 19.46 3.73
CA ILE A 81 -4.98 18.42 4.34
C ILE A 81 -3.69 18.29 3.53
N LEU A 82 -2.57 18.58 4.19
CA LEU A 82 -1.22 18.49 3.65
C LEU A 82 -0.67 17.07 3.76
N PHE A 83 0.31 16.75 2.91
CA PHE A 83 1.10 15.53 3.03
C PHE A 83 2.02 15.58 4.26
N PHE A 84 2.13 14.46 4.98
CA PHE A 84 3.24 14.27 5.91
C PHE A 84 4.56 14.22 5.14
N LYS A 85 5.58 14.92 5.65
CA LYS A 85 6.97 14.86 5.20
C LYS A 85 7.76 13.93 6.13
N GLU A 86 8.85 13.33 5.67
CA GLU A 86 9.65 12.39 6.49
C GLU A 86 10.29 13.09 7.69
N THR A 87 10.51 14.41 7.61
CA THR A 87 10.94 15.27 8.72
C THR A 87 9.90 15.35 9.84
N ASP A 88 8.60 15.18 9.55
CA ASP A 88 7.50 15.17 10.52
C ASP A 88 7.53 13.91 11.43
N HIS A 89 8.45 12.95 11.23
CA HIS A 89 8.48 11.69 11.98
C HIS A 89 8.46 11.87 13.50
N HIS A 90 8.99 12.96 14.04
CA HIS A 90 8.94 13.26 15.47
C HIS A 90 7.51 13.44 16.02
N LEU A 91 6.56 13.89 15.19
CA LEU A 91 5.14 14.08 15.50
C LEU A 91 4.34 12.77 15.52
N ARG A 92 4.86 11.69 14.91
CA ARG A 92 4.10 10.45 14.66
C ARG A 92 3.51 9.82 15.94
N VAL A 93 2.22 9.51 15.95
CA VAL A 93 1.55 8.80 17.05
C VAL A 93 1.26 7.37 16.60
N PRO A 94 1.84 6.35 17.26
CA PRO A 94 1.69 4.97 16.84
C PRO A 94 0.39 4.35 17.35
N HIS A 95 -0.01 3.25 16.72
CA HIS A 95 -0.95 2.31 17.31
C HIS A 95 -0.39 1.73 18.61
N GLU A 96 -1.26 1.32 19.54
CA GLU A 96 -0.86 0.77 20.84
C GLU A 96 0.13 -0.41 20.69
N ARG A 97 -0.22 -1.36 19.80
CA ARG A 97 0.60 -2.54 19.45
C ARG A 97 1.98 -2.16 18.87
N PHE A 98 2.19 -0.91 18.44
CA PHE A 98 3.38 -0.42 17.75
C PHE A 98 4.23 0.60 18.55
N HIS A 99 3.89 0.93 19.81
CA HIS A 99 4.74 1.77 20.68
C HIS A 99 6.20 1.27 20.76
N LYS A 100 6.40 -0.05 20.89
CA LYS A 100 7.75 -0.65 20.93
C LYS A 100 8.53 -0.45 19.62
N HIS A 101 7.85 -0.43 18.46
CA HIS A 101 8.46 -0.16 17.17
C HIS A 101 8.93 1.31 17.08
N LYS A 102 8.07 2.28 17.41
CA LYS A 102 8.46 3.71 17.49
C LYS A 102 9.66 3.94 18.43
N ASN A 103 9.70 3.24 19.57
CA ASN A 103 10.81 3.34 20.53
C ASN A 103 12.12 2.77 19.96
N LEU A 104 12.08 1.62 19.29
CA LEU A 104 13.23 1.03 18.60
C LEU A 104 13.79 1.97 17.52
N GLU A 105 12.93 2.56 16.71
CA GLU A 105 13.31 3.54 15.67
C GLU A 105 13.97 4.77 16.29
N THR A 106 13.37 5.33 17.35
CA THR A 106 13.90 6.51 18.05
C THR A 106 15.28 6.21 18.67
N LEU A 107 15.45 5.01 19.23
CA LEU A 107 16.75 4.55 19.74
C LEU A 107 17.78 4.42 18.60
N ALA A 108 17.40 3.84 17.46
CA ALA A 108 18.27 3.69 16.30
C ALA A 108 18.68 5.03 15.70
N LEU A 109 17.74 5.95 15.46
CA LEU A 109 18.00 7.33 14.99
C LEU A 109 18.91 8.11 15.95
N SER A 110 18.94 7.75 17.24
CA SER A 110 19.87 8.33 18.22
C SER A 110 21.29 7.73 18.20
N ALA A 111 21.49 6.59 17.54
CA ALA A 111 22.75 5.83 17.60
C ALA A 111 23.91 6.48 16.83
N PRO A 112 23.75 7.08 15.64
CA PRO A 112 24.83 7.77 14.93
C PRO A 112 25.50 8.87 15.78
N LYS A 113 24.73 9.54 16.66
CA LYS A 113 25.24 10.60 17.56
C LYS A 113 26.35 10.13 18.52
N THR A 114 26.39 8.84 18.86
CA THR A 114 27.44 8.25 19.72
C THR A 114 28.31 7.24 18.99
N GLN A 115 27.93 6.83 17.79
CA GLN A 115 28.70 5.93 16.93
C GLN A 115 28.65 6.44 15.48
N PRO A 116 29.51 7.40 15.10
CA PRO A 116 29.50 7.99 13.75
C PRO A 116 29.76 6.99 12.61
N MET A 117 30.37 5.84 12.92
CA MET A 117 30.58 4.74 11.96
C MET A 117 29.31 3.91 11.69
N LEU A 118 28.20 4.19 12.39
CA LEU A 118 26.91 3.53 12.19
C LEU A 118 25.93 4.46 11.47
N LYS A 119 25.64 4.15 10.22
CA LYS A 119 24.58 4.77 9.42
C LYS A 119 23.25 4.08 9.72
N VAL A 120 22.14 4.82 9.79
CA VAL A 120 20.83 4.27 10.14
C VAL A 120 19.76 4.75 9.16
N HIS A 121 18.99 3.81 8.62
CA HIS A 121 17.82 4.07 7.79
C HIS A 121 16.58 3.43 8.41
N ILE A 122 15.55 4.24 8.68
CA ILE A 122 14.22 3.76 9.03
C ILE A 122 13.36 3.79 7.75
N LEU A 123 13.00 2.62 7.23
CA LEU A 123 12.03 2.52 6.13
C LEU A 123 10.66 2.38 6.76
N CYS A 124 9.90 3.46 6.80
CA CYS A 124 8.49 3.42 7.15
C CYS A 124 7.71 2.87 5.94
N THR A 125 7.41 1.58 5.98
CA THR A 125 6.74 0.89 4.89
C THR A 125 5.23 1.12 4.97
N GLY A 126 4.58 1.29 3.82
CA GLY A 126 3.13 1.13 3.70
C GLY A 126 2.65 -0.27 4.11
N ILE A 127 1.36 -0.55 3.96
CA ILE A 127 0.85 -1.92 4.06
C ILE A 127 1.50 -2.76 2.96
N ARG A 128 2.18 -3.84 3.37
CA ARG A 128 2.90 -4.74 2.47
C ARG A 128 1.95 -5.75 1.82
N TYR A 129 2.05 -5.88 0.50
CA TYR A 129 1.31 -6.84 -0.33
C TYR A 129 2.24 -7.43 -1.42
N GLY A 130 1.72 -8.35 -2.23
CA GLY A 130 2.49 -9.09 -3.23
C GLY A 130 3.17 -10.34 -2.65
N ASN A 131 3.44 -11.32 -3.53
CA ASN A 131 4.02 -12.64 -3.25
C ASN A 131 3.41 -13.39 -2.04
N GLY A 132 2.16 -13.11 -1.69
CA GLY A 132 1.28 -14.09 -1.04
C GLY A 132 0.89 -13.93 0.43
N GLU A 133 0.33 -12.87 1.01
CA GLU A 133 0.15 -11.44 0.71
C GLU A 133 -0.36 -10.85 2.04
N GLY A 134 0.43 -10.04 2.75
CA GLY A 134 0.33 -9.93 4.22
C GLY A 134 -1.04 -9.58 4.82
N VAL A 135 -1.39 -8.30 4.82
CA VAL A 135 -2.64 -7.80 5.47
C VAL A 135 -3.86 -8.05 4.59
N PHE A 136 -3.70 -8.02 3.27
CA PHE A 136 -4.79 -8.22 2.31
C PHE A 136 -5.13 -9.70 2.08
N TYR A 137 -4.49 -10.66 2.76
CA TYR A 137 -4.68 -12.11 2.52
C TYR A 137 -6.14 -12.52 2.44
N ASP A 138 -6.97 -12.13 3.41
CA ASP A 138 -8.39 -12.49 3.46
C ASP A 138 -9.16 -11.88 2.28
N HIS A 139 -8.79 -10.69 1.80
CA HIS A 139 -9.44 -10.04 0.66
C HIS A 139 -9.17 -10.82 -0.63
N PHE A 140 -7.90 -11.12 -0.91
CA PHE A 140 -7.51 -11.92 -2.07
C PHE A 140 -8.06 -13.34 -2.00
N LYS A 141 -7.99 -13.99 -0.83
CA LYS A 141 -8.55 -15.33 -0.61
C LYS A 141 -10.05 -15.35 -0.84
N ASN A 142 -10.80 -14.41 -0.27
CA ASN A 142 -12.26 -14.37 -0.40
C ASN A 142 -12.70 -14.01 -1.82
N ALA A 143 -11.94 -13.14 -2.52
CA ALA A 143 -12.14 -12.85 -3.93
C ALA A 143 -11.95 -14.10 -4.79
N TRP A 144 -10.82 -14.79 -4.63
CA TRP A 144 -10.48 -16.03 -5.36
C TRP A 144 -11.47 -17.16 -5.10
N MET A 145 -11.88 -17.35 -3.84
CA MET A 145 -12.89 -18.33 -3.43
C MET A 145 -14.34 -17.91 -3.79
N GLN A 146 -14.53 -16.65 -4.21
CA GLN A 146 -15.84 -15.98 -4.35
C GLN A 146 -16.77 -16.15 -3.14
N LYS A 147 -16.19 -16.24 -1.93
CA LYS A 147 -16.89 -16.56 -0.69
C LYS A 147 -16.32 -15.79 0.52
N PRO A 148 -17.02 -14.76 1.03
CA PRO A 148 -18.23 -14.15 0.47
C PRO A 148 -17.99 -13.58 -0.94
N SER A 149 -19.06 -13.46 -1.74
CA SER A 149 -18.98 -12.90 -3.09
C SER A 149 -18.70 -11.39 -3.11
N GLN A 150 -18.79 -10.70 -1.98
CA GLN A 150 -18.58 -9.28 -1.81
C GLN A 150 -17.44 -9.05 -0.83
N LEU A 151 -16.44 -8.24 -1.19
CA LEU A 151 -15.36 -7.89 -0.27
C LEU A 151 -15.77 -6.76 0.70
N PRO A 152 -15.31 -6.79 1.96
CA PRO A 152 -15.67 -5.79 2.96
C PRO A 152 -14.90 -4.47 2.76
N ILE A 153 -15.61 -3.35 2.96
CA ILE A 153 -15.04 -2.01 3.12
C ILE A 153 -15.52 -1.46 4.46
N LEU A 154 -14.62 -0.89 5.26
CA LEU A 154 -14.93 -0.26 6.55
C LEU A 154 -15.44 1.19 6.35
N SER A 155 -16.59 1.48 6.96
CA SER A 155 -17.31 2.76 6.89
C SER A 155 -17.38 3.25 5.43
N THR A 156 -17.05 4.52 5.12
CA THR A 156 -17.13 5.04 3.74
C THR A 156 -16.00 4.57 2.80
N GLY A 157 -14.91 4.02 3.34
CA GLY A 157 -13.73 3.64 2.56
C GLY A 157 -12.96 4.79 1.89
N LYS A 158 -13.28 6.06 2.21
CA LYS A 158 -12.60 7.26 1.65
C LYS A 158 -11.22 7.54 2.27
N ASN A 159 -10.84 6.80 3.31
CA ASN A 159 -9.56 6.95 4.01
C ASN A 159 -8.34 6.52 3.16
N LEU A 160 -7.23 7.24 3.29
CA LEU A 160 -6.00 7.01 2.53
C LEU A 160 -5.09 5.98 3.19
N ILE A 161 -4.78 4.91 2.46
CA ILE A 161 -4.00 3.77 2.92
C ILE A 161 -2.71 3.66 2.09
N PRO A 162 -1.56 4.09 2.62
CA PRO A 162 -0.28 3.88 1.96
C PRO A 162 0.04 2.38 1.88
N THR A 163 0.34 1.87 0.68
CA THR A 163 0.74 0.47 0.41
C THR A 163 2.17 0.41 -0.14
N ILE A 164 2.80 -0.78 -0.11
CA ILE A 164 4.07 -1.04 -0.82
C ILE A 164 4.18 -2.52 -1.22
N HIS A 165 4.58 -2.81 -2.46
CA HIS A 165 4.84 -4.19 -2.88
C HIS A 165 6.12 -4.74 -2.24
N VAL A 166 6.14 -6.02 -1.88
CA VAL A 166 7.32 -6.65 -1.23
C VAL A 166 8.57 -6.69 -2.11
N ARG A 167 8.45 -6.73 -3.44
CA ARG A 167 9.60 -6.67 -4.37
C ARG A 167 10.16 -5.25 -4.45
N ASP A 168 9.30 -4.24 -4.46
CA ASP A 168 9.72 -2.83 -4.44
C ASP A 168 10.38 -2.44 -3.12
N LEU A 169 9.82 -2.94 -2.00
CA LEU A 169 10.47 -2.85 -0.68
C LEU A 169 11.85 -3.54 -0.65
N SER A 170 12.01 -4.65 -1.38
CA SER A 170 13.29 -5.33 -1.53
C SER A 170 14.27 -4.53 -2.42
N GLY A 171 13.76 -3.91 -3.48
CA GLY A 171 14.51 -3.04 -4.39
C GLY A 171 15.09 -1.83 -3.67
N ILE A 172 14.28 -1.09 -2.90
CA ILE A 172 14.76 0.08 -2.13
C ILE A 172 15.72 -0.33 -1.02
N THR A 173 15.50 -1.49 -0.38
CA THR A 173 16.44 -2.03 0.62
C THR A 173 17.79 -2.35 -0.02
N LYS A 174 17.80 -2.95 -1.23
CA LYS A 174 19.02 -3.19 -2.01
C LYS A 174 19.71 -1.88 -2.41
N LYS A 175 18.96 -0.86 -2.83
CA LYS A 175 19.48 0.49 -3.14
C LYS A 175 20.21 1.07 -1.91
N LEU A 176 19.59 1.03 -0.73
CA LEU A 176 20.17 1.52 0.53
C LEU A 176 21.37 0.74 1.06
N VAL A 177 21.54 -0.53 0.67
CA VAL A 177 22.75 -1.31 1.01
C VAL A 177 23.91 -0.94 0.08
N ASN A 178 23.63 -0.68 -1.20
CA ASN A 178 24.64 -0.47 -2.23
C ASN A 178 25.05 1.01 -2.42
N GLU A 179 24.19 1.96 -2.03
CA GLU A 179 24.34 3.39 -2.34
C GLU A 179 24.46 4.26 -1.08
N ASN A 180 25.25 5.35 -1.16
CA ASN A 180 25.49 6.24 -0.04
C ASN A 180 24.39 7.30 0.15
N ILE A 181 23.14 6.87 0.34
CA ILE A 181 21.96 7.74 0.56
C ILE A 181 21.98 8.36 1.97
N ASP A 182 21.94 9.68 2.14
CA ASP A 182 22.08 10.30 3.49
C ASP A 182 20.76 10.36 4.31
N LYS A 183 19.63 10.02 3.70
CA LYS A 183 18.31 10.15 4.33
C LYS A 183 18.06 9.10 5.42
N SER A 184 17.92 9.56 6.66
CA SER A 184 17.76 8.66 7.85
C SER A 184 16.34 8.09 8.06
N TYR A 185 15.30 8.72 7.51
CA TYR A 185 13.90 8.28 7.62
C TYR A 185 13.25 8.34 6.23
N ILE A 186 12.69 7.23 5.76
CA ILE A 186 12.30 7.02 4.36
C ILE A 186 10.85 6.49 4.31
N PHE A 187 9.98 7.12 3.52
CA PHE A 187 8.66 6.58 3.19
C PHE A 187 8.76 5.61 2.01
N ALA A 188 8.65 4.32 2.32
CA ALA A 188 8.60 3.24 1.32
C ALA A 188 7.13 2.90 1.01
N ILE A 189 6.57 3.63 0.07
CA ILE A 189 5.16 3.52 -0.37
C ILE A 189 5.06 3.63 -1.90
N ASP A 190 4.04 2.99 -2.49
CA ASP A 190 3.74 3.07 -3.92
C ASP A 190 3.28 4.48 -4.33
N ARG A 191 3.46 4.82 -5.62
CA ARG A 191 2.94 6.03 -6.27
C ARG A 191 1.49 5.87 -6.75
N THR A 192 0.64 5.27 -5.91
CA THR A 192 -0.80 5.15 -6.21
C THR A 192 -1.48 6.52 -6.13
N LYS A 193 -2.04 7.02 -7.24
CA LYS A 193 -2.92 8.20 -7.23
C LYS A 193 -4.14 7.93 -6.33
N GLN A 194 -4.31 8.72 -5.27
CA GLN A 194 -5.40 8.61 -4.28
C GLN A 194 -5.65 7.16 -3.78
N PRO A 195 -4.80 6.61 -2.88
CA PRO A 195 -4.90 5.23 -2.42
C PRO A 195 -6.02 5.03 -1.37
N THR A 196 -7.27 5.21 -1.77
CA THR A 196 -8.42 5.03 -0.87
C THR A 196 -8.68 3.55 -0.59
N GLN A 197 -9.14 3.23 0.62
CA GLN A 197 -9.54 1.86 0.99
C GLN A 197 -10.54 1.27 -0.03
N LYS A 198 -11.54 2.05 -0.44
CA LYS A 198 -12.54 1.66 -1.44
C LYS A 198 -11.89 1.25 -2.76
N ARG A 199 -10.97 2.06 -3.31
CA ARG A 199 -10.30 1.75 -4.60
C ARG A 199 -9.39 0.53 -4.50
N LEU A 200 -8.66 0.36 -3.40
CA LEU A 200 -7.82 -0.82 -3.16
C LEU A 200 -8.67 -2.11 -3.13
N VAL A 201 -9.72 -2.15 -2.29
CA VAL A 201 -10.60 -3.33 -2.16
C VAL A 201 -11.39 -3.59 -3.44
N GLN A 202 -11.88 -2.54 -4.12
CA GLN A 202 -12.58 -2.65 -5.39
C GLN A 202 -11.70 -3.26 -6.49
N SER A 203 -10.44 -2.83 -6.60
CA SER A 203 -9.50 -3.38 -7.59
C SER A 203 -9.19 -4.86 -7.33
N ILE A 204 -8.99 -5.26 -6.07
CA ILE A 204 -8.84 -6.68 -5.68
C ILE A 204 -10.10 -7.48 -6.07
N SER A 205 -11.29 -6.96 -5.77
CA SER A 205 -12.55 -7.65 -6.09
C SER A 205 -12.75 -7.81 -7.60
N ALA A 206 -12.42 -6.78 -8.40
CA ALA A 206 -12.58 -6.77 -9.84
C ALA A 206 -11.52 -7.60 -10.59
N GLY A 207 -10.26 -7.57 -10.17
CA GLY A 207 -9.18 -8.30 -10.83
C GLY A 207 -9.13 -9.81 -10.52
N ILE A 208 -9.83 -10.25 -9.47
CA ILE A 208 -9.70 -11.63 -8.93
C ILE A 208 -11.05 -12.31 -8.70
N GLY A 209 -12.03 -11.57 -8.21
CA GLY A 209 -13.31 -12.11 -7.74
C GLY A 209 -14.48 -11.77 -8.64
N THR A 210 -15.45 -11.05 -8.08
CA THR A 210 -16.75 -10.76 -8.69
C THR A 210 -16.92 -9.30 -9.11
N GLY A 211 -15.96 -8.43 -8.76
CA GLY A 211 -16.10 -6.97 -8.80
C GLY A 211 -17.05 -6.38 -7.75
N GLN A 212 -17.62 -7.18 -6.85
CA GLN A 212 -18.55 -6.69 -5.83
C GLN A 212 -17.86 -6.36 -4.51
N VAL A 213 -18.31 -5.30 -3.86
CA VAL A 213 -17.89 -4.87 -2.53
C VAL A 213 -19.10 -4.54 -1.67
N LYS A 214 -18.93 -4.52 -0.35
CA LYS A 214 -19.97 -4.11 0.59
C LYS A 214 -19.37 -3.33 1.75
N HIS A 215 -20.03 -2.25 2.13
CA HIS A 215 -19.69 -1.43 3.28
C HIS A 215 -20.19 -2.07 4.59
N PHE A 216 -19.38 -1.96 5.64
CA PHE A 216 -19.62 -2.47 7.00
C PHE A 216 -19.12 -1.44 8.01
N GLU A 217 -19.77 -1.30 9.16
CA GLU A 217 -19.21 -0.50 10.23
C GLU A 217 -18.09 -1.27 10.97
N PRO A 218 -17.13 -0.59 11.61
CA PRO A 218 -16.04 -1.25 12.33
C PRO A 218 -16.53 -2.28 13.35
N ASP A 219 -17.67 -2.04 13.99
CA ASP A 219 -18.22 -2.92 15.03
C ASP A 219 -18.87 -4.20 14.47
N ASP A 220 -19.20 -4.24 13.17
CA ASP A 220 -19.62 -5.47 12.47
C ASP A 220 -18.46 -6.48 12.31
N ILE A 221 -17.21 -6.02 12.49
CA ILE A 221 -15.99 -6.78 12.20
C ILE A 221 -15.25 -7.08 13.51
N SER A 222 -15.00 -8.36 13.79
CA SER A 222 -14.33 -8.80 15.03
C SER A 222 -12.93 -8.21 15.20
N ASP A 223 -12.59 -7.74 16.40
CA ASP A 223 -11.25 -7.22 16.75
C ASP A 223 -10.11 -8.25 16.67
N SER A 224 -10.45 -9.53 16.50
CA SER A 224 -9.47 -10.59 16.20
C SER A 224 -8.95 -10.52 14.76
N ILE A 225 -9.66 -9.81 13.87
CA ILE A 225 -9.32 -9.69 12.45
C ILE A 225 -8.24 -8.62 12.27
N ILE A 226 -7.02 -9.07 12.02
CA ILE A 226 -5.81 -8.23 11.98
C ILE A 226 -5.95 -7.06 11.00
N TRP A 227 -6.54 -7.27 9.83
CA TRP A 227 -6.66 -6.23 8.82
C TRP A 227 -7.61 -5.09 9.19
N LYS A 228 -8.49 -5.27 10.19
CA LYS A 228 -9.39 -4.22 10.68
C LYS A 228 -8.63 -2.96 11.11
N ASP A 229 -7.57 -3.11 11.90
CA ASP A 229 -6.74 -1.98 12.36
C ASP A 229 -6.06 -1.26 11.19
N PHE A 230 -5.58 -2.02 10.20
CA PHE A 230 -4.85 -1.50 9.06
C PHE A 230 -5.75 -0.80 8.03
N LEU A 231 -6.96 -1.31 7.77
CA LEU A 231 -7.90 -0.67 6.85
C LEU A 231 -8.53 0.62 7.41
N ARG A 232 -8.28 0.94 8.68
CA ARG A 232 -8.63 2.24 9.30
C ARG A 232 -7.54 3.31 9.18
N ILE A 233 -6.38 3.01 8.57
CA ILE A 233 -5.33 4.00 8.32
C ILE A 233 -5.88 5.13 7.45
N ASN A 234 -5.64 6.39 7.86
CA ASN A 234 -5.96 7.56 7.06
C ASN A 234 -4.76 8.53 7.05
N LEU A 235 -3.79 8.30 6.16
CA LEU A 235 -2.53 9.06 6.13
C LEU A 235 -2.22 9.54 4.71
N LYS A 236 -2.22 10.86 4.49
CA LYS A 236 -1.78 11.51 3.25
C LYS A 236 -0.24 11.57 3.26
N MET A 237 0.41 10.67 2.52
CA MET A 237 1.88 10.50 2.46
C MET A 237 2.33 10.39 0.99
N LYS A 238 3.56 10.78 0.66
CA LYS A 238 4.18 10.56 -0.67
C LYS A 238 5.39 9.61 -0.57
N THR A 239 5.69 8.92 -1.67
CA THR A 239 6.91 8.11 -1.84
C THR A 239 8.16 8.97 -1.64
N SER A 240 9.19 8.40 -1.02
CA SER A 240 10.47 9.08 -0.84
C SER A 240 11.17 9.37 -2.17
N ASP A 241 11.88 10.50 -2.24
CA ASP A 241 12.83 10.83 -3.31
C ASP A 241 13.92 9.77 -3.54
N VAL A 242 14.19 8.90 -2.55
CA VAL A 242 15.15 7.79 -2.67
C VAL A 242 14.73 6.79 -3.78
N PHE A 243 13.45 6.77 -4.15
CA PHE A 243 12.94 6.00 -5.30
C PHE A 243 13.09 6.70 -6.65
N LYS A 244 13.52 7.97 -6.71
CA LYS A 244 13.80 8.65 -7.98
C LYS A 244 14.88 7.88 -8.77
N ASP A 245 14.74 7.95 -10.07
CA ASP A 245 15.76 7.55 -11.04
C ASP A 245 17.04 8.38 -10.81
N LYS A 246 18.19 7.82 -11.17
CA LYS A 246 19.46 8.55 -11.15
C LYS A 246 19.53 9.46 -12.37
N GLU A 247 20.07 10.66 -12.16
CA GLU A 247 20.51 11.50 -13.26
C GLU A 247 21.74 10.86 -13.95
N PRO A 248 21.86 10.95 -15.29
CA PRO A 248 23.06 10.54 -15.99
C PRO A 248 24.23 11.44 -15.58
N VAL A 249 25.44 10.86 -15.49
CA VAL A 249 26.64 11.64 -15.18
C VAL A 249 27.04 12.44 -16.42
N GLU A 250 27.12 13.77 -16.30
CA GLU A 250 27.53 14.64 -17.41
C GLU A 250 28.91 14.24 -17.95
N GLY A 251 28.95 13.70 -19.17
CA GLY A 251 30.19 13.40 -19.90
C GLY A 251 30.52 11.91 -20.10
N GLU A 252 29.71 10.97 -19.61
CA GLU A 252 29.80 9.55 -20.00
C GLU A 252 28.91 9.31 -21.24
N GLU A 253 29.45 8.65 -22.28
CA GLU A 253 28.66 8.31 -23.48
C GLU A 253 27.61 7.24 -23.12
N GLU A 254 26.33 7.54 -23.36
CA GLU A 254 25.21 6.64 -23.03
C GLU A 254 25.24 5.37 -23.91
N GLU A 255 25.92 4.31 -23.47
CA GLU A 255 25.80 2.99 -24.12
C GLU A 255 24.34 2.47 -24.03
N GLU A 256 23.81 1.95 -25.13
CA GLU A 256 22.44 1.43 -25.23
C GLU A 256 22.18 0.29 -24.22
N GLY A 257 21.65 0.67 -23.06
CA GLY A 257 21.36 -0.23 -21.94
C GLY A 257 21.66 0.37 -20.56
N GLU A 258 22.60 1.31 -20.47
CA GLU A 258 22.98 1.99 -19.21
C GLU A 258 21.80 2.77 -18.61
N ASN A 259 21.01 3.45 -19.44
CA ASN A 259 19.80 4.18 -19.03
C ASN A 259 18.78 3.31 -18.25
N SER A 260 18.76 1.99 -18.46
CA SER A 260 17.90 1.08 -17.69
C SER A 260 18.40 0.84 -16.25
N LYS A 261 19.71 1.03 -15.99
CA LYS A 261 20.34 0.91 -14.66
C LYS A 261 20.13 2.14 -13.80
N LEU A 262 19.86 3.29 -14.42
CA LEU A 262 19.57 4.56 -13.74
C LEU A 262 18.17 4.54 -13.12
N LYS A 263 17.21 3.83 -13.73
CA LYS A 263 15.82 3.80 -13.26
C LYS A 263 15.61 2.91 -12.05
N PHE A 264 14.70 3.31 -11.16
CA PHE A 264 14.25 2.39 -10.11
C PHE A 264 13.38 1.29 -10.74
N PRO A 265 13.72 0.00 -10.57
CA PRO A 265 13.02 -1.10 -11.24
C PRO A 265 11.74 -1.47 -10.48
N TRP A 266 10.73 -0.61 -10.59
CA TRP A 266 9.42 -0.82 -9.98
C TRP A 266 8.75 -2.09 -10.52
N HIS A 267 8.16 -2.85 -9.61
CA HIS A 267 7.35 -4.04 -9.88
C HIS A 267 5.85 -3.75 -9.77
N CYS A 268 5.44 -2.83 -8.90
CA CYS A 268 4.06 -2.31 -8.78
C CYS A 268 4.03 -0.80 -8.46
N GLU A 269 4.67 0.05 -9.26
CA GLU A 269 4.78 1.51 -9.00
C GLU A 269 3.45 2.18 -8.62
N LYS A 270 2.38 1.89 -9.37
CA LYS A 270 1.04 2.47 -9.16
C LYS A 270 0.21 1.74 -8.11
N GLY A 271 0.80 0.76 -7.43
CA GLY A 271 0.21 -0.02 -6.35
C GLY A 271 -0.84 -1.04 -6.78
N ILE A 272 -1.62 -1.55 -5.81
CA ILE A 272 -2.66 -2.58 -6.03
C ILE A 272 -3.66 -2.17 -7.11
N VAL A 273 -4.03 -0.88 -7.17
CA VAL A 273 -5.13 -0.37 -8.00
C VAL A 273 -4.95 -0.74 -9.48
N GLU A 274 -3.74 -0.56 -10.02
CA GLU A 274 -3.42 -0.81 -11.44
C GLU A 274 -2.88 -2.23 -11.70
N ASN A 275 -2.49 -2.97 -10.65
CA ASN A 275 -1.74 -4.23 -10.78
C ASN A 275 -2.52 -5.49 -10.35
N ALA A 276 -3.84 -5.40 -10.11
CA ALA A 276 -4.63 -6.50 -9.56
C ALA A 276 -4.58 -7.81 -10.38
N LEU A 277 -4.41 -7.77 -11.71
CA LEU A 277 -4.22 -8.97 -12.54
C LEU A 277 -2.87 -9.64 -12.28
N GLN A 278 -1.78 -8.88 -12.24
CA GLN A 278 -0.44 -9.37 -11.89
C GLN A 278 -0.41 -9.93 -10.45
N LEU A 279 -1.10 -9.28 -9.52
CA LEU A 279 -1.23 -9.77 -8.14
C LEU A 279 -2.06 -11.05 -8.05
N ASN A 280 -3.05 -11.26 -8.92
CA ASN A 280 -3.74 -12.55 -9.04
C ASN A 280 -2.76 -13.67 -9.41
N GLU A 281 -1.91 -13.45 -10.41
CA GLU A 281 -0.87 -14.41 -10.81
C GLU A 281 0.08 -14.73 -9.64
N GLU A 282 0.62 -13.70 -8.97
CA GLU A 282 1.45 -13.88 -7.78
C GLU A 282 0.74 -14.62 -6.63
N PHE A 283 -0.55 -14.33 -6.39
CA PHE A 283 -1.33 -14.98 -5.33
C PHE A 283 -1.52 -16.47 -5.60
N ASN A 284 -1.73 -16.83 -6.88
CA ASN A 284 -1.85 -18.21 -7.34
C ASN A 284 -0.52 -18.95 -7.26
N GLU A 285 0.56 -18.36 -7.79
CA GLU A 285 1.91 -18.93 -7.76
C GLU A 285 2.38 -19.20 -6.32
N ALA A 286 2.27 -18.21 -5.43
CA ALA A 286 2.67 -18.31 -4.03
C ALA A 286 1.92 -19.41 -3.23
N ARG A 287 0.83 -19.95 -3.79
CA ARG A 287 0.01 -21.01 -3.18
C ARG A 287 -0.10 -22.28 -4.02
N ASN A 288 0.59 -22.36 -5.16
CA ASN A 288 0.44 -23.42 -6.16
C ASN A 288 -1.02 -23.66 -6.60
N LEU A 289 -1.85 -22.61 -6.61
CA LEU A 289 -3.24 -22.70 -7.05
C LEU A 289 -3.26 -22.90 -8.57
N LYS A 290 -4.03 -23.91 -9.03
CA LYS A 290 -4.18 -24.22 -10.45
C LYS A 290 -5.64 -24.06 -10.85
N PRO A 291 -5.94 -23.37 -11.97
CA PRO A 291 -7.32 -23.21 -12.42
C PRO A 291 -7.92 -24.57 -12.83
N MET A 292 -8.96 -24.99 -12.12
CA MET A 292 -9.71 -26.21 -12.39
C MET A 292 -10.69 -26.00 -13.55
N LYS A 293 -10.41 -26.57 -14.72
CA LYS A 293 -11.32 -26.59 -15.87
C LYS A 293 -11.99 -27.96 -15.97
N VAL A 294 -13.28 -28.03 -15.64
CA VAL A 294 -14.06 -29.29 -15.65
C VAL A 294 -15.04 -29.26 -16.82
N PHE A 295 -14.89 -30.18 -17.77
CA PHE A 295 -15.83 -30.38 -18.88
C PHE A 295 -16.76 -31.56 -18.58
N ILE A 296 -18.07 -31.34 -18.62
CA ILE A 296 -19.10 -32.34 -18.31
C ILE A 296 -19.95 -32.54 -19.56
N THR A 297 -19.92 -33.75 -20.10
CA THR A 297 -20.66 -34.15 -21.31
C THR A 297 -21.49 -35.40 -21.03
N GLY A 298 -22.54 -35.60 -21.84
CA GLY A 298 -23.44 -36.74 -21.73
C GLY A 298 -24.73 -36.54 -22.53
N PRO A 299 -25.45 -37.61 -22.86
CA PRO A 299 -26.69 -37.55 -23.63
C PRO A 299 -27.80 -36.74 -22.91
N PRO A 300 -28.92 -36.42 -23.59
CA PRO A 300 -30.12 -35.91 -22.93
C PRO A 300 -30.52 -36.78 -21.72
N ALA A 301 -31.12 -36.17 -20.70
CA ALA A 301 -31.52 -36.81 -19.44
C ALA A 301 -30.42 -37.49 -18.59
N SER A 302 -29.14 -37.45 -18.97
CA SER A 302 -28.01 -38.07 -18.22
C SER A 302 -27.65 -37.44 -16.86
N GLY A 303 -28.46 -36.51 -16.33
CA GLY A 303 -28.16 -35.81 -15.08
C GLY A 303 -27.02 -34.78 -15.15
N LYS A 304 -26.40 -34.55 -16.33
CA LYS A 304 -25.27 -33.61 -16.50
C LYS A 304 -25.46 -32.25 -15.82
N THR A 305 -26.65 -31.65 -15.93
CA THR A 305 -27.01 -30.37 -15.27
C THR A 305 -26.82 -30.40 -13.76
N HIS A 306 -27.32 -31.44 -13.10
CA HIS A 306 -27.25 -31.62 -11.66
C HIS A 306 -25.79 -31.78 -11.19
N PHE A 307 -25.01 -32.63 -11.87
CA PHE A 307 -23.59 -32.80 -11.52
C PHE A 307 -22.75 -31.55 -11.81
N SER A 308 -23.07 -30.77 -12.86
CA SER A 308 -22.44 -29.46 -13.09
C SER A 308 -22.70 -28.48 -11.96
N GLU A 309 -23.92 -28.43 -11.41
CA GLU A 309 -24.27 -27.56 -10.26
C GLU A 309 -23.58 -28.00 -8.97
N VAL A 310 -23.53 -29.30 -8.68
CA VAL A 310 -22.83 -29.86 -7.52
C VAL A 310 -21.33 -29.56 -7.57
N ILE A 311 -20.70 -29.72 -8.75
CA ILE A 311 -19.28 -29.41 -8.95
C ILE A 311 -19.02 -27.90 -8.87
N ALA A 312 -19.87 -27.06 -9.50
CA ALA A 312 -19.77 -25.61 -9.43
C ALA A 312 -19.82 -25.10 -7.98
N THR A 313 -20.78 -25.60 -7.19
CA THR A 313 -20.92 -25.24 -5.77
C THR A 313 -19.76 -25.76 -4.90
N ASN A 314 -19.31 -27.00 -5.10
CA ASN A 314 -18.26 -27.59 -4.26
C ASN A 314 -16.87 -26.97 -4.49
N TYR A 315 -16.58 -26.53 -5.72
CA TYR A 315 -15.28 -25.94 -6.08
C TYR A 315 -15.31 -24.41 -6.25
N ASN A 316 -16.48 -23.77 -6.06
CA ASN A 316 -16.73 -22.35 -6.33
C ASN A 316 -16.29 -21.92 -7.76
N ILE A 317 -16.58 -22.76 -8.76
CA ILE A 317 -16.25 -22.47 -10.17
C ILE A 317 -17.51 -22.09 -10.97
N PRO A 318 -17.46 -21.06 -11.84
CA PRO A 318 -18.61 -20.64 -12.61
C PRO A 318 -19.01 -21.70 -13.64
N ARG A 319 -20.31 -22.03 -13.68
CA ARG A 319 -20.87 -22.94 -14.69
C ARG A 319 -21.12 -22.17 -15.99
N VAL A 320 -20.39 -22.54 -17.05
CA VAL A 320 -20.59 -22.00 -18.40
C VAL A 320 -21.41 -22.99 -19.24
N HIS A 321 -22.39 -22.49 -19.98
CA HIS A 321 -23.17 -23.25 -20.95
C HIS A 321 -22.74 -22.88 -22.37
N VAL A 322 -22.51 -23.88 -23.22
CA VAL A 322 -22.41 -23.65 -24.67
C VAL A 322 -23.82 -23.35 -25.18
N LYS A 323 -24.02 -22.19 -25.82
CA LYS A 323 -25.24 -21.94 -26.60
C LYS A 323 -25.18 -22.84 -27.84
N GLU A 324 -26.22 -23.65 -28.04
CA GLU A 324 -26.45 -24.30 -29.33
C GLU A 324 -26.65 -23.18 -30.38
N SER A 325 -26.03 -23.36 -31.55
CA SER A 325 -25.95 -22.37 -32.64
C SER A 325 -27.04 -22.61 -33.69
#